data_AF-A0A3N2PDK1-F1
#
_entry.id   AF-A0A3N2PDK1-F1
#
_cell.length_a   1.000
_cell.length_b   1.000
_cell.length_c   1.000
_cell.angle_alpha   90.00
_cell.angle_beta   90.00
_cell.angle_gamma   90.00
#
_symmetry.space_group_name_H-M   'P 1'
#
loop_
_entity.id
_entity.type
_entity.pdbx_description
1 polymer ?
#
loop_
_entity_poly.entity_id
_entity_poly.type
_entity_poly.pdbx_seq_one_letter_code
_entity_poly.pdbx_strand_id
1 'polypeptide(L)'
;MPDLPGFDREEDRKVAGSEPVTSPDQHKPGNRKAGRIGAILSAAALVAMMFNNNEVSGTAKLWLGGIAAFLVAAVIGDAVLRRNGLRS
;
A
#
# COMPACT_ATOMS: atom_id res chain seq x y z
N MET A 1 48.34 -16.48 15.06
CA MET A 1 47.41 -15.40 14.68
C MET A 1 47.00 -14.69 15.95
N PRO A 2 47.41 -13.43 16.17
CA PRO A 2 47.10 -12.69 17.38
C PRO A 2 45.65 -12.19 17.38
N ASP A 3 45.10 -12.21 18.58
CA ASP A 3 43.81 -11.81 19.11
C ASP A 3 43.63 -10.29 19.11
N LEU A 4 42.68 -9.79 18.32
CA LEU A 4 42.29 -8.38 18.31
C LEU A 4 41.35 -8.07 19.50
N PRO A 5 41.46 -6.88 20.13
CA PRO A 5 40.72 -6.55 21.33
C PRO A 5 39.27 -6.16 21.02
N GLY A 6 38.33 -6.70 21.80
CA GLY A 6 37.09 -6.01 22.14
C GLY A 6 35.84 -6.27 21.30
N PHE A 7 35.72 -7.41 20.61
CA PHE A 7 34.41 -7.89 20.15
C PHE A 7 34.15 -9.28 20.71
N ASP A 8 33.39 -9.31 21.81
CA ASP A 8 33.03 -10.56 22.47
C ASP A 8 32.16 -11.36 21.51
N ARG A 9 32.68 -12.49 21.04
CA ARG A 9 32.02 -13.48 20.17
C ARG A 9 30.69 -14.01 20.76
N GLU A 10 30.38 -13.62 21.98
CA GLU A 10 29.17 -13.87 22.74
C GLU A 10 28.09 -12.80 22.49
N GLU A 11 28.44 -11.52 22.28
CA GLU A 11 27.50 -10.48 21.83
C GLU A 11 26.98 -10.78 20.41
N ASP A 12 27.88 -11.11 19.48
CA ASP A 12 27.50 -11.52 18.11
C ASP A 12 26.53 -12.72 18.12
N ARG A 13 26.77 -13.68 19.03
CA ARG A 13 25.90 -14.86 19.18
C ARG A 13 24.56 -14.52 19.81
N LYS A 14 24.49 -13.51 20.67
CA LYS A 14 23.22 -13.00 21.23
C LYS A 14 22.43 -12.19 20.21
N VAL A 15 23.08 -11.38 19.37
CA VAL A 15 22.44 -10.64 18.27
C VAL A 15 21.87 -11.61 17.22
N ALA A 16 22.60 -12.66 16.85
CA ALA A 16 22.15 -13.66 15.88
C ALA A 16 20.94 -14.52 16.32
N GLY A 17 20.59 -14.52 17.61
CA GLY A 17 19.42 -15.24 18.16
C GLY A 17 18.27 -14.36 18.62
N SER A 18 18.40 -13.03 18.54
CA SER A 18 17.43 -12.06 19.07
C SER A 18 16.85 -11.12 18.02
N GLU A 19 17.29 -11.21 16.76
CA GLU A 19 16.58 -10.60 15.65
C GLU A 19 15.25 -11.34 15.41
N PRO A 20 14.09 -10.64 15.34
CA PRO A 20 12.81 -11.29 15.12
C PRO A 20 12.79 -11.90 13.71
N VAL A 21 13.08 -13.20 13.61
CA VAL A 21 12.95 -13.95 12.35
C VAL A 21 11.46 -14.18 12.10
N THR A 22 10.83 -13.22 11.42
CA THR A 22 9.44 -13.38 10.99
C THR A 22 9.41 -14.23 9.72
N SER A 23 8.77 -15.40 9.77
CA SER A 23 8.55 -16.19 8.56
C SER A 23 7.67 -15.41 7.56
N PRO A 24 7.80 -15.61 6.23
CA PRO A 24 7.04 -14.85 5.24
C PRO A 24 5.52 -14.87 5.49
N ASP A 25 5.01 -15.94 6.10
CA ASP A 25 3.61 -16.15 6.48
C ASP A 25 3.15 -15.34 7.72
N GLN A 26 4.09 -14.83 8.54
CA GLN A 26 3.75 -14.00 9.70
C GLN A 26 3.36 -12.56 9.35
N HIS A 27 3.58 -12.13 8.11
CA HIS A 27 3.08 -10.84 7.65
C HIS A 27 1.56 -10.89 7.51
N LYS A 28 0.87 -10.32 8.49
CA LYS A 28 -0.58 -10.22 8.46
C LYS A 28 -1.01 -9.48 7.18
N PRO A 29 -1.95 -10.03 6.40
CA PRO A 29 -2.44 -9.36 5.21
C PRO A 29 -3.01 -7.98 5.58
N GLY A 30 -2.67 -6.97 4.79
CA GLY A 30 -2.98 -5.56 5.05
C GLY A 30 -4.48 -5.27 5.21
N ASN A 31 -4.80 -4.12 5.80
CA ASN A 31 -6.18 -3.73 6.09
C ASN A 31 -6.93 -3.32 4.80
N ARG A 32 -7.69 -4.27 4.25
CA ARG A 32 -8.50 -4.08 3.03
C ARG A 32 -9.53 -2.96 3.14
N LYS A 33 -10.11 -2.76 4.33
CA LYS A 33 -11.08 -1.65 4.55
C LYS A 33 -10.37 -0.30 4.39
N ALA A 34 -9.16 -0.17 4.93
CA ALA A 34 -8.36 1.05 4.77
C ALA A 34 -8.04 1.31 3.29
N GLY A 35 -7.64 0.28 2.53
CA GLY A 35 -7.39 0.41 1.09
C GLY A 35 -8.62 0.90 0.31
N ARG A 36 -9.81 0.36 0.59
CA ARG A 36 -11.06 0.80 -0.05
C ARG A 36 -11.43 2.24 0.30
N ILE A 37 -11.27 2.63 1.57
CA ILE A 37 -11.54 4.00 2.02
C ILE A 37 -10.57 4.96 1.35
N GLY A 38 -9.28 4.63 1.31
CA GLY A 38 -8.27 5.42 0.62
C GLY A 38 -8.61 5.64 -0.86
N ALA A 39 -8.97 4.57 -1.58
CA ALA A 39 -9.36 4.67 -2.98
C ALA A 39 -10.58 5.58 -3.21
N ILE A 40 -11.61 5.47 -2.37
CA ILE A 40 -12.82 6.32 -2.47
C ILE A 40 -12.50 7.78 -2.15
N LEU A 41 -11.72 8.03 -1.10
CA LEU A 41 -11.32 9.39 -0.72
C LEU A 41 -10.45 10.05 -1.81
N SER A 42 -9.50 9.32 -2.38
CA SER A 42 -8.70 9.82 -3.50
C SER A 42 -9.56 10.12 -4.73
N ALA A 43 -10.51 9.25 -5.09
CA ALA A 43 -11.43 9.51 -6.19
C ALA A 43 -12.27 10.78 -5.94
N ALA A 44 -12.81 10.96 -4.72
CA ALA A 44 -13.56 12.16 -4.36
C ALA A 44 -12.70 13.43 -4.43
N ALA A 45 -11.45 13.38 -3.99
CA ALA A 45 -10.52 14.50 -4.06
C ALA A 45 -10.18 14.89 -5.51
N LEU A 46 -9.96 13.92 -6.39
CA LEU A 46 -9.70 14.16 -7.82
C LEU A 46 -10.90 14.84 -8.50
N VAL A 47 -12.12 14.40 -8.17
CA VAL A 47 -13.35 15.03 -8.67
C VAL A 47 -13.48 16.45 -8.14
N ALA A 48 -13.24 16.69 -6.85
CA ALA A 48 -13.29 18.03 -6.26
C ALA A 48 -12.29 19.00 -6.92
N MET A 49 -11.09 18.50 -7.27
CA MET A 49 -10.04 19.27 -7.94
C MET A 49 -10.46 19.75 -9.34
N MET A 50 -11.38 19.06 -10.02
CA MET A 50 -11.89 19.49 -11.33
C MET A 50 -12.72 20.79 -11.26
N PHE A 51 -13.26 21.13 -10.08
CA PHE A 51 -14.22 22.21 -9.89
C PHE A 51 -13.68 23.39 -9.07
N ASN A 52 -12.61 23.21 -8.29
CA ASN A 52 -12.03 24.27 -7.46
C ASN A 52 -10.94 25.08 -8.23
N ASN A 53 -11.28 26.32 -8.58
CA ASN A 53 -10.41 27.38 -9.13
C ASN A 53 -9.89 27.17 -10.57
N ASN A 54 -10.66 27.59 -11.57
CA ASN A 54 -10.56 27.15 -12.97
C ASN A 54 -9.45 27.84 -13.80
N GLU A 55 -8.29 27.20 -13.88
CA GLU A 55 -7.43 27.15 -15.09
C GLU A 55 -7.14 25.69 -15.52
N VAL A 56 -7.96 24.73 -15.09
CA VAL A 56 -7.76 23.31 -15.42
C VAL A 56 -8.19 23.06 -16.87
N SER A 57 -7.22 22.78 -17.74
CA SER A 57 -7.44 22.48 -19.16
C SER A 57 -8.35 21.26 -19.34
N GLY A 58 -9.03 21.18 -20.49
CA GLY A 58 -9.92 20.05 -20.81
C GLY A 58 -9.21 18.70 -20.74
N THR A 59 -7.95 18.64 -21.16
CA THR A 59 -7.10 17.44 -21.05
C THR A 59 -6.87 17.04 -19.59
N ALA A 60 -6.57 18.00 -18.71
CA ALA A 60 -6.40 17.70 -17.29
C ALA A 60 -7.69 17.19 -16.65
N LYS A 61 -8.86 17.74 -17.02
CA LYS A 61 -10.17 17.23 -16.58
C LYS A 61 -10.42 15.79 -17.03
N LEU A 62 -10.05 15.44 -18.26
CA LEU A 62 -10.14 14.06 -18.77
C LEU A 62 -9.27 13.10 -17.94
N TRP A 63 -8.04 13.48 -17.60
CA TRP A 63 -7.16 12.65 -16.78
C TRP A 63 -7.64 12.51 -15.34
N LEU A 64 -8.07 13.61 -14.70
CA LEU A 64 -8.62 13.58 -13.35
C LEU A 64 -9.86 12.69 -13.27
N GLY A 65 -10.80 12.88 -14.21
CA GLY A 65 -12.01 12.05 -14.31
C GLY A 65 -11.70 10.59 -14.62
N GLY A 66 -10.77 10.33 -15.53
CA GLY A 66 -10.35 8.98 -15.91
C GLY A 66 -9.72 8.21 -14.75
N ILE A 67 -8.80 8.82 -14.00
CA ILE A 67 -8.17 8.19 -12.83
C ILE A 67 -9.20 7.98 -11.71
N ALA A 68 -10.08 8.96 -11.46
CA ALA A 68 -11.14 8.81 -10.48
C ALA A 68 -12.08 7.64 -10.82
N ALA A 69 -12.51 7.54 -12.08
CA ALA A 69 -13.33 6.43 -12.56
C ALA A 69 -12.60 5.08 -12.44
N PHE A 70 -11.30 5.04 -12.77
CA PHE A 70 -10.47 3.85 -12.65
C PHE A 70 -10.38 3.36 -11.19
N LEU A 71 -10.16 4.26 -10.23
CA LEU A 71 -10.10 3.90 -8.80
C LEU A 71 -11.43 3.29 -8.31
N VAL A 72 -12.56 3.87 -8.72
CA VAL A 72 -13.88 3.33 -8.40
C VAL A 72 -14.08 1.96 -9.04
N ALA A 73 -13.72 1.81 -10.32
CA ALA A 73 -13.82 0.56 -11.04
C ALA A 73 -12.94 -0.54 -10.40
N ALA A 74 -11.74 -0.21 -9.92
CA ALA A 74 -10.87 -1.14 -9.21
C ALA A 74 -11.49 -1.63 -7.90
N VAL A 75 -12.12 -0.75 -7.12
CA VAL A 75 -12.85 -1.12 -5.89
C VAL A 75 -14.03 -2.04 -6.20
N ILE A 76 -14.79 -1.74 -7.26
CA ILE A 76 -15.91 -2.57 -7.70
C ILE A 76 -15.40 -3.93 -8.20
N GLY A 77 -14.34 -3.94 -9.01
CA GLY A 77 -13.70 -5.14 -9.53
C GLY A 77 -13.21 -6.05 -8.41
N ASP A 78 -12.53 -5.50 -7.40
CA ASP A 78 -12.13 -6.24 -6.19
C ASP A 78 -13.34 -6.85 -5.47
N ALA A 79 -14.43 -6.08 -5.31
CA ALA A 79 -15.64 -6.57 -4.67
C ALA A 79 -16.34 -7.70 -5.47
N VAL A 80 -16.39 -7.57 -6.80
CA VAL A 80 -16.99 -8.56 -7.69
C VAL A 80 -16.13 -9.84 -7.74
N LEU A 81 -14.81 -9.70 -7.90
CA LEU A 81 -13.88 -10.82 -7.94
C LEU A 81 -13.97 -11.67 -6.67
N ARG A 82 -14.10 -11.00 -5.52
CA ARG A 82 -14.29 -11.66 -4.22
C ARG A 82 -15.64 -12.36 -4.07
N ARG A 83 -16.71 -11.79 -4.63
CA ARG A 83 -18.04 -12.44 -4.63
C ARG A 83 -18.04 -13.71 -5.46
N ASN A 84 -17.24 -13.76 -6.51
CA ASN A 84 -17.14 -14.90 -7.42
C ASN A 84 -16.13 -15.96 -6.96
N GLY A 85 -15.58 -15.85 -5.74
CA GLY A 85 -14.71 -16.88 -5.15
C GLY A 85 -13.28 -16.91 -5.69
N LEU A 86 -12.91 -16.00 -6.60
CA LEU A 86 -11.52 -15.82 -7.03
C LEU A 86 -10.75 -15.17 -5.87
N ARG A 87 -10.14 -16.04 -5.06
CA ARG A 87 -9.32 -15.69 -3.91
C ARG A 87 -7.97 -15.23 -4.44
N SER A 88 -7.73 -13.91 -4.37
CA SER A 88 -6.42 -13.28 -4.57
C SER A 88 -5.37 -13.89 -3.65
#